data_AF-A0A3D1V1L0-F1
#
_entry.id   AF-A0A3D1V1L0-F1
#
_cell.length_a   1.000
_cell.length_b   1.000
_cell.length_c   1.000
_cell.angle_alpha   90.00
_cell.angle_beta   90.00
_cell.angle_gamma   90.00
#
_symmetry.space_group_name_H-M   'P 1'
#
loop_
_entity.id
_entity.type
_entity.pdbx_description
1 polymer ?
#
loop_
_entity_poly.entity_id
_entity_poly.type
_entity_poly.pdbx_seq_one_letter_code
_entity_poly.pdbx_strand_id
1 'polypeptide(L)'
;MRGLLYSGTERGLYVSFDDGAHWQPLQLNLPVTPVHDLIIKDNDLVVATHGRSFWILDDITPLHQLARGDVGQNGAILYKTQPTRRWASAPGFGGGPVQGRNYSMAGGLTSSFERITTEEGKPKDIWLDAGDNPPDGVVVQYYLPAKPKGDITLTIKDAGGSVLRSFSSAEIKDEDYKDKPGLTRPPVVPAKEGGNRFVWNLRLEDATEVPDDTGSMGFARGLNGPIVPPGNYTVEL
;
A
#
# COMPACT_ATOMS: atom_id res chain seq x y z
N MET A 1 -24.93 -4.35 -8.32
CA MET A 1 -24.16 -3.73 -9.41
C MET A 1 -24.53 -4.46 -10.68
N ARG A 2 -24.85 -3.76 -11.77
CA ARG A 2 -25.01 -4.34 -13.10
C ARG A 2 -23.79 -3.87 -13.91
N GLY A 3 -23.23 -4.71 -14.78
CA GLY A 3 -22.11 -4.32 -15.65
C GLY A 3 -20.77 -4.98 -15.31
N LEU A 4 -20.42 -5.16 -14.04
CA LEU A 4 -19.08 -5.64 -13.65
C LEU A 4 -19.02 -7.17 -13.58
N LEU A 5 -18.22 -7.78 -14.45
CA LEU A 5 -17.98 -9.22 -14.51
C LEU A 5 -16.49 -9.53 -14.45
N TYR A 6 -16.16 -10.68 -13.88
CA TYR A 6 -14.81 -11.25 -13.85
C TYR A 6 -14.83 -12.61 -14.55
N SER A 7 -13.79 -12.92 -15.32
CA SER A 7 -13.64 -14.23 -15.96
C SER A 7 -12.22 -14.74 -15.84
N GLY A 8 -12.08 -15.96 -15.34
CA GLY A 8 -10.87 -16.75 -15.43
C GLY A 8 -10.81 -17.49 -16.76
N THR A 9 -9.61 -17.68 -17.30
CA THR A 9 -9.38 -18.44 -18.54
C THR A 9 -8.10 -19.27 -18.40
N GLU A 10 -7.81 -20.11 -19.40
CA GLU A 10 -6.52 -20.80 -19.54
C GLU A 10 -5.30 -19.85 -19.63
N ARG A 11 -5.53 -18.55 -19.88
CA ARG A 11 -4.48 -17.54 -20.10
C ARG A 11 -4.41 -16.48 -19.01
N GLY A 12 -5.30 -16.49 -18.02
CA GLY A 12 -5.35 -15.50 -16.95
C GLY A 12 -6.73 -14.89 -16.72
N LEU A 13 -6.73 -13.73 -16.05
CA LEU A 13 -7.92 -13.06 -15.53
C LEU A 13 -8.34 -11.88 -16.41
N TYR A 14 -9.65 -11.74 -16.62
CA TYR A 14 -10.26 -10.66 -17.39
C TYR A 14 -11.38 -10.00 -16.61
N VAL A 15 -11.64 -8.74 -16.92
CA VAL A 15 -12.73 -7.93 -16.36
C VAL A 15 -13.54 -7.30 -17.48
N SER A 16 -14.85 -7.21 -17.28
CA SER A 16 -15.78 -6.45 -18.12
C SER A 16 -16.54 -5.46 -17.26
N PHE A 17 -16.77 -4.25 -17.78
CA PHE A 17 -17.53 -3.18 -17.12
C PHE A 17 -18.90 -2.95 -17.77
N ASP A 18 -19.28 -3.77 -18.73
CA ASP A 18 -20.45 -3.60 -19.60
C ASP A 18 -21.19 -4.92 -19.88
N ASP A 19 -21.39 -5.71 -18.81
CA ASP A 19 -22.16 -6.97 -18.82
C ASP A 19 -21.60 -8.00 -19.83
N GLY A 20 -20.29 -7.97 -20.08
CA GLY A 20 -19.59 -8.92 -20.93
C GLY A 20 -19.50 -8.53 -22.40
N ALA A 21 -19.93 -7.32 -22.80
CA ALA A 21 -19.81 -6.85 -24.17
C ALA A 21 -18.34 -6.60 -24.57
N HIS A 22 -17.53 -6.03 -23.66
CA HIS A 22 -16.09 -5.87 -23.83
C HIS A 22 -15.33 -6.45 -22.64
N TRP A 23 -14.24 -7.15 -22.95
CA TRP A 23 -13.35 -7.77 -21.97
C TRP A 23 -11.96 -7.19 -22.10
N GLN A 24 -11.34 -6.88 -20.96
CA GLN A 24 -9.96 -6.42 -20.89
C GLN A 24 -9.15 -7.24 -19.88
N PRO A 25 -7.84 -7.45 -20.11
CA PRO A 25 -7.00 -8.19 -19.17
C PRO A 25 -6.94 -7.51 -17.80
N LEU A 26 -7.05 -8.30 -16.73
CA LEU A 26 -6.81 -7.90 -15.34
C LEU A 26 -5.64 -8.73 -14.79
N GLN A 27 -4.51 -8.68 -15.48
CA GLN A 27 -3.38 -9.59 -15.23
C GLN A 27 -2.47 -9.12 -14.09
N LEU A 28 -2.18 -7.81 -13.98
CA LEU A 28 -1.24 -7.27 -12.98
C LEU A 28 0.05 -8.11 -12.87
N ASN A 29 0.36 -8.64 -11.69
CA ASN A 29 1.48 -9.57 -11.44
C ASN A 29 1.07 -11.05 -11.42
N LEU A 30 -0.19 -11.38 -11.71
CA LEU A 30 -0.64 -12.76 -11.86
C LEU A 30 0.16 -13.40 -13.01
N PRO A 31 0.77 -14.57 -12.83
CA PRO A 31 1.42 -15.28 -13.92
C PRO A 31 0.40 -15.74 -14.95
N VAL A 32 0.84 -15.94 -16.20
CA VAL A 32 -0.01 -16.60 -17.22
C VAL A 32 -0.19 -18.06 -16.82
N THR A 33 -1.36 -18.37 -16.26
CA THR A 33 -1.71 -19.69 -15.73
C THR A 33 -3.23 -19.90 -15.84
N PRO A 34 -3.70 -21.16 -15.98
CA PRO A 34 -5.13 -21.44 -15.97
C PRO A 34 -5.78 -21.03 -14.64
N VAL A 35 -6.90 -20.34 -14.75
CA VAL A 35 -7.77 -19.97 -13.63
C VAL A 35 -8.97 -20.91 -13.59
N HIS A 36 -9.10 -21.67 -12.50
CA HIS A 36 -10.16 -22.67 -12.35
C HIS A 36 -11.36 -22.19 -11.54
N ASP A 37 -11.14 -21.25 -10.61
CA ASP A 37 -12.21 -20.72 -9.78
C ASP A 37 -11.92 -19.29 -9.35
N LEU A 38 -13.00 -18.54 -9.08
CA LEU A 38 -12.99 -17.15 -8.65
C LEU A 38 -14.01 -16.97 -7.52
N ILE A 39 -13.57 -16.38 -6.41
CA ILE A 39 -14.49 -15.98 -5.35
C ILE A 39 -14.18 -14.56 -4.89
N ILE A 40 -15.25 -13.78 -4.66
CA ILE A 40 -15.16 -12.48 -4.00
C ILE A 40 -15.44 -12.68 -2.53
N LYS A 41 -14.53 -12.22 -1.67
CA LYS A 41 -14.70 -12.24 -0.21
C LYS A 41 -14.21 -10.94 0.37
N ASP A 42 -15.05 -10.22 1.11
CA ASP A 42 -14.69 -8.95 1.76
C ASP A 42 -14.05 -7.92 0.80
N ASN A 43 -14.54 -7.87 -0.44
CA ASN A 43 -13.99 -7.07 -1.56
C ASN A 43 -12.58 -7.48 -2.02
N ASP A 44 -12.10 -8.65 -1.66
CA ASP A 44 -10.92 -9.25 -2.29
C ASP A 44 -11.37 -10.22 -3.36
N LEU A 45 -10.71 -10.22 -4.51
CA LEU A 45 -10.92 -11.23 -5.55
C LEU A 45 -9.86 -12.31 -5.41
N VAL A 46 -10.29 -13.48 -4.96
CA VAL A 46 -9.44 -14.66 -4.79
C VAL A 46 -9.53 -15.51 -6.05
N VAL A 47 -8.36 -15.84 -6.60
CA VAL A 47 -8.18 -16.54 -7.87
C VAL A 47 -7.50 -17.88 -7.61
N ALA A 48 -8.21 -18.98 -7.86
CA ALA A 48 -7.64 -20.32 -7.78
C ALA A 48 -6.92 -20.67 -9.10
N THR A 49 -5.60 -20.86 -9.02
CA THR A 49 -4.77 -21.16 -10.19
C THR A 49 -4.41 -22.64 -10.28
N HIS A 50 -4.16 -23.13 -11.49
CA HIS A 50 -3.65 -24.48 -11.69
C HIS A 50 -2.14 -24.55 -11.42
N GLY A 51 -1.75 -25.15 -10.30
CA GLY A 51 -0.35 -25.46 -9.98
C GLY A 51 0.47 -24.31 -9.40
N ARG A 52 -0.14 -23.19 -9.02
CA ARG A 52 0.57 -22.01 -8.44
C ARG A 52 -0.11 -21.37 -7.22
N SER A 53 -0.79 -22.17 -6.39
CA SER A 53 -1.54 -21.70 -5.21
C SER A 53 -2.69 -20.74 -5.59
N PHE A 54 -3.25 -20.02 -4.61
CA PHE A 54 -4.22 -18.96 -4.86
C PHE A 54 -3.50 -17.60 -5.00
N TRP A 55 -4.07 -16.71 -5.82
CA TRP A 55 -3.65 -15.32 -5.95
C TRP A 55 -4.80 -14.42 -5.48
N ILE A 56 -4.49 -13.31 -4.82
CA ILE A 56 -5.51 -12.39 -4.29
C ILE A 56 -5.26 -11.00 -4.86
N LEU A 57 -6.29 -10.43 -5.50
CA LEU A 57 -6.38 -8.99 -5.72
C LEU A 57 -7.07 -8.38 -4.50
N ASP A 58 -6.26 -7.84 -3.60
CA ASP A 58 -6.77 -7.15 -2.43
C ASP A 58 -7.52 -5.88 -2.85
N ASP A 59 -8.68 -5.65 -2.25
CA ASP A 59 -9.48 -4.44 -2.40
C ASP A 59 -9.85 -4.09 -3.86
N ILE A 60 -10.90 -4.73 -4.38
CA ILE A 60 -11.53 -4.43 -5.67
C ILE A 60 -12.49 -3.23 -5.63
N THR A 61 -12.52 -2.46 -4.54
CA THR A 61 -13.37 -1.26 -4.43
C THR A 61 -13.13 -0.24 -5.55
N PRO A 62 -11.89 -0.02 -6.06
CA PRO A 62 -11.69 0.82 -7.24
C PRO A 62 -12.43 0.29 -8.48
N LEU A 63 -12.44 -1.02 -8.72
CA LEU A 63 -13.18 -1.62 -9.84
C LEU A 63 -14.69 -1.45 -9.68
N HIS A 64 -15.20 -1.61 -8.46
CA HIS A 64 -16.60 -1.35 -8.13
C HIS A 64 -16.98 0.13 -8.36
N GLN A 65 -16.10 1.06 -7.99
CA GLN A 65 -16.31 2.50 -8.18
C GLN A 65 -16.29 2.88 -9.67
N LEU A 66 -15.32 2.37 -10.42
CA LEU A 66 -15.24 2.54 -11.88
C LEU A 66 -16.49 2.01 -12.59
N ALA A 67 -16.97 0.82 -12.22
CA ALA A 67 -18.18 0.24 -12.81
C ALA A 67 -19.45 1.06 -12.55
N ARG A 68 -19.47 1.89 -11.50
CA ARG A 68 -20.59 2.81 -11.23
C ARG A 68 -20.50 4.10 -12.03
N GLY A 69 -19.41 4.33 -12.75
CA GLY A 69 -19.13 5.58 -13.44
C GLY A 69 -18.73 6.70 -12.48
N ASP A 70 -18.06 6.36 -11.37
CA ASP A 70 -17.50 7.38 -10.47
C ASP A 70 -16.38 8.14 -11.21
N VAL A 71 -16.68 9.35 -11.67
CA VAL A 71 -15.72 10.24 -12.36
C VAL A 71 -15.31 11.36 -11.41
N GLY A 72 -14.01 11.52 -11.19
CA GLY A 72 -13.49 12.62 -10.37
C GLY A 72 -13.11 13.85 -11.21
N GLN A 73 -12.60 14.88 -10.53
CA GLN A 73 -12.32 16.17 -11.18
C GLN A 73 -11.20 16.05 -12.23
N ASN A 74 -11.40 16.66 -13.40
CA ASN A 74 -10.46 16.62 -14.52
C ASN A 74 -10.04 15.20 -14.95
N GLY A 75 -10.85 14.18 -14.66
CA GLY A 75 -10.55 12.77 -14.94
C GLY A 75 -9.65 12.09 -13.91
N ALA A 76 -9.15 12.80 -12.89
CA ALA A 76 -8.48 12.20 -11.75
C ALA A 76 -9.51 11.66 -10.77
N ILE A 77 -9.29 10.46 -10.21
CA ILE A 77 -10.25 9.81 -9.30
C ILE A 77 -9.53 9.48 -8.00
N LEU A 78 -10.04 9.96 -6.87
CA LEU A 78 -9.64 9.49 -5.55
C LEU A 78 -10.67 8.47 -5.08
N TYR A 79 -10.27 7.20 -5.00
CA TYR A 79 -11.20 6.12 -4.66
C TYR A 79 -11.52 6.15 -3.17
N LYS A 80 -12.80 5.96 -2.83
CA LYS A 80 -13.21 5.71 -1.46
C LYS A 80 -12.54 4.44 -0.95
N THR A 81 -11.83 4.57 0.17
CA THR A 81 -11.15 3.47 0.83
C THR A 81 -12.13 2.61 1.65
N GLN A 82 -11.78 1.34 1.83
CA GLN A 82 -12.52 0.47 2.75
C GLN A 82 -12.21 0.81 4.21
N PRO A 83 -13.10 0.43 5.16
CA PRO A 83 -12.78 0.49 6.59
C PRO A 83 -11.46 -0.25 6.88
N THR A 84 -10.44 0.51 7.28
CA THR A 84 -9.12 -0.04 7.57
C THR A 84 -9.10 -0.60 8.99
N ARG A 85 -8.68 -1.85 9.13
CA ARG A 85 -8.40 -2.45 10.44
C ARG A 85 -6.95 -2.17 10.81
N ARG A 86 -6.72 -1.71 12.04
CA ARG A 86 -5.37 -1.59 12.59
C ARG A 86 -4.99 -2.91 13.25
N TRP A 87 -3.95 -3.55 12.76
CA TRP A 87 -3.34 -4.70 13.43
C TRP A 87 -2.26 -4.22 14.39
N ALA A 88 -2.26 -4.72 15.61
CA ALA A 88 -1.15 -4.51 16.52
C ALA A 88 -0.11 -5.61 16.22
N SER A 89 0.90 -5.28 15.42
CA SER A 89 2.09 -6.12 15.32
C SER A 89 3.06 -5.71 16.42
N ALA A 90 3.36 -6.60 17.36
CA ALA A 90 4.44 -6.38 18.30
C ALA A 90 5.75 -6.50 17.49
N PRO A 91 6.59 -5.45 17.41
CA PRO A 91 7.88 -5.61 16.77
C PRO A 91 8.65 -6.71 17.49
N GLY A 92 9.14 -7.69 16.73
CA GLY A 92 10.02 -8.71 17.28
C GLY A 92 11.30 -8.08 17.83
N PHE A 93 11.91 -8.73 18.82
CA PHE A 93 13.23 -8.34 19.31
C PHE A 93 14.30 -8.79 18.31
N GLY A 94 15.16 -7.88 17.84
CA GLY A 94 16.23 -8.23 16.89
C GLY A 94 16.85 -7.03 16.20
N GLY A 95 17.91 -7.28 15.43
CA GLY A 95 18.52 -6.30 14.53
C GLY A 95 17.73 -6.16 13.22
N GLY A 96 18.01 -5.09 12.46
CA GLY A 96 17.45 -4.92 11.12
C GLY A 96 17.91 -6.04 10.17
N PRO A 97 17.13 -6.39 9.14
CA PRO A 97 17.50 -7.48 8.24
C PRO A 97 18.74 -7.14 7.39
N VAL A 98 19.58 -8.15 7.16
CA VAL A 98 20.82 -8.06 6.38
C VAL A 98 20.64 -8.55 4.95
N GLN A 99 21.51 -8.19 4.01
CA GLN A 99 21.48 -8.74 2.65
C GLN A 99 21.59 -10.27 2.67
N GLY A 100 20.74 -10.97 1.91
CA GLY A 100 20.66 -12.42 1.89
C GLY A 100 19.60 -12.98 2.85
N ARG A 101 19.85 -14.16 3.44
CA ARG A 101 18.84 -14.92 4.20
C ARG A 101 18.66 -14.40 5.63
N ASN A 102 17.40 -14.18 6.00
CA ASN A 102 16.96 -13.72 7.32
C ASN A 102 15.82 -14.60 7.83
N TYR A 103 15.55 -14.50 9.13
CA TYR A 103 14.47 -15.21 9.82
C TYR A 103 13.68 -14.23 10.66
N SER A 104 12.35 -14.34 10.65
CA SER A 104 11.45 -13.55 11.47
C SER A 104 10.58 -14.47 12.31
N MET A 105 10.49 -14.18 13.60
CA MET A 105 9.55 -14.86 14.50
C MET A 105 8.23 -14.11 14.55
N ALA A 106 7.14 -14.82 14.30
CA ALA A 106 5.77 -14.38 14.54
C ALA A 106 5.12 -15.32 15.56
N GLY A 107 5.22 -14.98 16.84
CA GLY A 107 4.82 -15.88 17.93
C GLY A 107 5.65 -17.16 17.93
N GLY A 108 5.00 -18.32 17.82
CA GLY A 108 5.66 -19.63 17.76
C GLY A 108 6.10 -20.09 16.37
N LEU A 109 5.83 -19.30 15.32
CA LEU A 109 6.22 -19.62 13.95
C LEU A 109 7.47 -18.82 13.58
N THR A 110 8.40 -19.47 12.87
CA THR A 110 9.56 -18.82 12.26
C THR A 110 9.41 -18.90 10.75
N SER A 111 9.43 -17.74 10.10
CA SER A 111 9.39 -17.61 8.64
C SER A 111 10.74 -17.10 8.15
N SER A 112 11.13 -17.56 6.97
CA SER A 112 12.38 -17.16 6.31
C SER A 112 12.12 -16.21 5.15
N PHE A 113 13.00 -15.23 4.98
CA PHE A 113 12.95 -14.30 3.86
C PHE A 113 14.36 -13.97 3.37
N GLU A 114 14.45 -13.57 2.11
CA GLU A 114 15.67 -13.07 1.49
C GLU A 114 15.56 -11.56 1.26
N ARG A 115 16.54 -10.81 1.75
CA ARG A 115 16.67 -9.38 1.44
C ARG A 115 17.54 -9.23 0.21
N ILE A 116 16.98 -8.61 -0.83
CA ILE A 116 17.66 -8.27 -2.07
C ILE A 116 17.73 -6.76 -2.27
N THR A 117 18.76 -6.29 -2.97
CA THR A 117 18.79 -4.94 -3.53
C THR A 117 18.14 -4.98 -4.90
N THR A 118 17.06 -4.23 -5.07
CA THR A 118 16.37 -4.05 -6.36
C THR A 118 17.26 -3.33 -7.38
N GLU A 119 16.91 -3.41 -8.67
CA GLU A 119 17.58 -2.64 -9.74
C GLU A 119 17.57 -1.12 -9.48
N GLU A 120 16.58 -0.63 -8.70
CA GLU A 120 16.49 0.77 -8.25
C GLU A 120 17.38 1.09 -7.03
N GLY A 121 18.21 0.14 -6.58
CA GLY A 121 19.09 0.31 -5.41
C GLY A 121 18.37 0.21 -4.05
N LYS A 122 17.05 -0.04 -4.04
CA LYS A 122 16.25 -0.14 -2.79
C LYS A 122 16.25 -1.57 -2.24
N PRO A 123 16.27 -1.77 -0.91
CA PRO A 123 16.10 -3.09 -0.32
C PRO A 123 14.66 -3.61 -0.52
N LYS A 124 14.53 -4.90 -0.76
CA LYS A 124 13.25 -5.62 -0.84
C LYS A 124 13.37 -6.97 -0.13
N ASP A 125 12.39 -7.28 0.70
CA ASP A 125 12.28 -8.59 1.35
C ASP A 125 11.39 -9.50 0.51
N ILE A 126 11.83 -10.75 0.33
CA ILE A 126 11.11 -11.81 -0.36
C ILE A 126 10.92 -12.96 0.61
N TRP A 127 9.69 -13.14 1.09
CA TRP A 127 9.35 -14.28 1.94
C TRP A 127 9.44 -15.59 1.15
N LEU A 128 10.12 -16.57 1.72
CA LEU A 128 10.38 -17.86 1.08
C LEU A 128 9.34 -18.92 1.44
N ASP A 129 8.76 -18.81 2.63
CA ASP A 129 7.84 -19.78 3.23
C ASP A 129 6.59 -19.12 3.84
N ALA A 130 6.38 -17.84 3.55
CA ALA A 130 5.22 -17.06 3.98
C ALA A 130 4.73 -16.14 2.85
N GLY A 131 3.46 -15.73 2.94
CA GLY A 131 2.92 -14.67 2.10
C GLY A 131 3.24 -13.28 2.64
N ASP A 132 3.07 -12.26 1.81
CA ASP A 132 3.11 -10.87 2.26
C ASP A 132 1.88 -10.55 3.11
N ASN A 133 2.10 -9.90 4.26
CA ASN A 133 1.00 -9.30 5.01
C ASN A 133 0.50 -8.04 4.29
N PRO A 134 -0.79 -7.68 4.46
CA PRO A 134 -1.27 -6.38 3.99
C PRO A 134 -0.44 -5.26 4.63
N PRO A 135 -0.25 -4.11 3.94
CA PRO A 135 0.52 -3.02 4.52
C PRO A 135 -0.08 -2.50 5.82
N ASP A 136 0.80 -2.09 6.74
CA ASP A 136 0.41 -1.49 8.01
C ASP A 136 -0.03 -0.04 7.81
N GLY A 137 -1.33 0.15 7.55
CA GLY A 137 -1.91 1.47 7.37
C GLY A 137 -3.15 1.50 6.47
N VAL A 138 -3.58 2.71 6.15
CA VAL A 138 -4.67 2.97 5.21
C VAL A 138 -4.10 3.00 3.81
N VAL A 139 -4.60 2.11 2.96
CA VAL A 139 -4.29 2.08 1.54
C VAL A 139 -5.19 3.09 0.82
N VAL A 140 -4.60 4.18 0.35
CA VAL A 140 -5.28 5.17 -0.50
C VAL A 140 -4.97 4.83 -1.95
N GLN A 141 -6.03 4.61 -2.73
CA GLN A 141 -5.94 4.33 -4.16
C GLN A 141 -6.48 5.52 -4.95
N TYR A 142 -5.82 5.87 -6.03
CA TYR A 142 -6.27 6.94 -6.93
C TYR A 142 -5.80 6.71 -8.36
N TYR A 143 -6.48 7.36 -9.30
CA TYR A 143 -6.17 7.31 -10.73
C TYR A 143 -5.82 8.71 -11.22
N LEU A 144 -4.75 8.82 -12.01
CA LEU A 144 -4.35 10.04 -12.70
C LEU A 144 -4.45 9.80 -14.22
N PRO A 145 -5.20 10.62 -14.97
CA PRO A 145 -5.41 10.42 -16.41
C PRO A 145 -4.16 10.69 -17.24
N ALA A 146 -3.19 11.42 -16.68
CA ALA A 146 -1.90 11.71 -17.28
C ALA A 146 -0.87 11.95 -16.15
N LYS A 147 0.42 11.82 -16.45
CA LYS A 147 1.48 12.18 -15.52
C LYS A 147 1.40 13.68 -15.18
N PRO A 148 1.32 14.07 -13.89
CA PRO A 148 1.29 15.48 -13.48
C PRO A 148 2.56 16.24 -13.94
N LYS A 149 2.40 17.52 -14.29
CA LYS A 149 3.51 18.40 -14.67
C LYS A 149 4.32 18.92 -13.48
N GLY A 150 3.76 18.87 -12.28
CA GLY A 150 4.39 19.28 -11.03
C GLY A 150 4.00 18.32 -9.91
N ASP A 151 4.41 18.66 -8.69
CA ASP A 151 4.14 17.81 -7.54
C ASP A 151 2.67 17.79 -7.15
N ILE A 152 2.20 16.61 -6.72
CA ILE A 152 0.87 16.41 -6.16
C ILE A 152 0.98 16.24 -4.64
N THR A 153 -0.07 16.62 -3.92
CA THR A 153 -0.11 16.54 -2.46
C THR A 153 -1.32 15.78 -1.99
N LEU A 154 -1.10 14.69 -1.25
CA LEU A 154 -2.15 13.95 -0.57
C LEU A 154 -2.29 14.49 0.85
N THR A 155 -3.45 15.04 1.18
CA THR A 155 -3.74 15.65 2.47
C THR A 155 -4.75 14.82 3.26
N ILE A 156 -4.47 14.63 4.54
CA ILE A 156 -5.29 13.86 5.46
C ILE A 156 -5.87 14.81 6.49
N LYS A 157 -7.19 14.74 6.67
CA LYS A 157 -7.95 15.58 7.58
C LYS A 157 -8.70 14.75 8.61
N ASP A 158 -8.88 15.32 9.79
CA ASP A 158 -9.77 14.76 10.81
C ASP A 158 -11.25 14.87 10.41
N ALA A 159 -12.14 14.36 11.26
CA ALA A 159 -13.59 14.44 11.05
C ALA A 159 -14.14 15.89 11.07
N GLY A 160 -13.41 16.84 11.66
CA GLY A 160 -13.75 18.27 11.69
C GLY A 160 -13.22 19.06 10.48
N GLY A 161 -12.41 18.43 9.62
CA GLY A 161 -11.78 19.06 8.46
C GLY A 161 -10.41 19.69 8.73
N SER A 162 -9.85 19.55 9.93
CA SER A 162 -8.51 20.03 10.25
C SER A 162 -7.47 19.15 9.58
N VAL A 163 -6.45 19.76 8.97
CA VAL A 163 -5.33 19.03 8.36
C VAL A 163 -4.48 18.38 9.45
N LEU A 164 -4.27 17.07 9.34
CA LEU A 164 -3.44 16.28 10.25
C LEU A 164 -2.06 15.98 9.66
N ARG A 165 -2.00 15.75 8.34
CA ARG A 165 -0.76 15.43 7.64
C ARG A 165 -0.92 15.66 6.14
N SER A 166 0.17 16.03 5.49
CA SER A 166 0.25 16.10 4.02
C SER A 166 1.50 15.37 3.54
N PHE A 167 1.38 14.72 2.39
CA PHE A 167 2.47 14.01 1.72
C PHE A 167 2.60 14.53 0.30
N SER A 168 3.83 14.67 -0.19
CA SER A 168 4.11 15.19 -1.53
C SER A 168 4.71 14.12 -2.43
N SER A 169 4.55 14.28 -3.74
CA SER A 169 5.32 13.54 -4.75
C SER A 169 6.73 14.11 -4.99
N ALA A 170 7.06 15.22 -4.34
CA ALA A 170 8.37 15.86 -4.46
C ALA A 170 9.50 14.90 -4.07
N GLU A 171 10.64 15.05 -4.75
CA GLU A 171 11.85 14.31 -4.43
C GLU A 171 12.34 14.67 -3.03
N ILE A 172 12.62 13.65 -2.23
CA ILE A 172 13.21 13.80 -0.91
C ILE A 172 14.70 13.49 -1.03
N LYS A 173 15.56 14.42 -0.63
CA LYS A 173 17.02 14.26 -0.68
C LYS A 173 17.51 13.44 0.51
N ASP A 174 18.45 12.54 0.27
CA ASP A 174 18.98 11.68 1.33
C ASP A 174 19.78 12.49 2.38
N GLU A 175 20.40 13.60 1.96
CA GLU A 175 21.13 14.51 2.86
C GLU A 175 20.24 15.10 3.97
N ASP A 176 18.93 15.22 3.74
CA ASP A 176 17.99 15.79 4.73
C ASP A 176 17.79 14.87 5.95
N TYR A 177 18.13 13.57 5.81
CA TYR A 177 17.87 12.52 6.81
C TYR A 177 19.14 11.78 7.27
N LYS A 178 20.22 11.79 6.48
CA LYS A 178 21.44 11.00 6.74
C LYS A 178 22.05 11.22 8.13
N ASP A 179 22.06 12.46 8.61
CA ASP A 179 22.69 12.85 9.87
C ASP A 179 21.69 12.98 11.05
N LYS A 180 20.44 12.52 10.86
CA LYS A 180 19.35 12.61 11.85
C LYS A 180 18.75 11.23 12.12
N PRO A 181 19.42 10.38 12.94
CA PRO A 181 19.02 8.99 13.11
C PRO A 181 17.63 8.80 13.75
N GLY A 182 17.08 9.84 14.40
CA GLY A 182 15.72 9.81 14.94
C GLY A 182 14.61 10.07 13.91
N LEU A 183 14.95 10.66 12.75
CA LEU A 183 13.99 11.13 11.77
C LEU A 183 13.71 10.08 10.69
N THR A 184 12.43 9.73 10.50
CA THR A 184 12.02 8.78 9.47
C THR A 184 11.76 9.50 8.15
N ARG A 185 12.33 9.00 7.05
CA ARG A 185 12.01 9.50 5.70
C ARG A 185 10.52 9.32 5.41
N PRO A 186 9.76 10.39 5.07
CA PRO A 186 8.35 10.24 4.78
C PRO A 186 8.14 9.49 3.46
N PRO A 187 7.03 8.75 3.31
CA PRO A 187 6.67 8.14 2.05
C PRO A 187 6.33 9.22 1.01
N VAL A 188 6.77 8.99 -0.23
CA VAL A 188 6.49 9.86 -1.39
C VAL A 188 5.18 9.43 -2.04
N VAL A 189 4.34 10.40 -2.42
CA VAL A 189 3.08 10.15 -3.13
C VAL A 189 3.38 9.77 -4.59
N PRO A 190 2.97 8.58 -5.07
CA PRO A 190 3.24 8.19 -6.47
C PRO A 190 2.49 9.04 -7.50
N ALA A 191 3.22 9.79 -8.34
CA ALA A 191 2.62 10.61 -9.39
C ALA A 191 2.75 9.97 -10.79
N LYS A 192 2.36 8.70 -10.94
CA LYS A 192 2.43 7.99 -12.24
C LYS A 192 1.10 8.16 -12.99
N GLU A 193 1.16 8.16 -14.32
CA GLU A 193 -0.06 8.01 -15.12
C GLU A 193 -0.71 6.66 -14.83
N GLY A 194 -2.04 6.63 -14.71
CA GLY A 194 -2.81 5.44 -14.36
C GLY A 194 -3.09 5.30 -12.87
N GLY A 195 -3.23 4.06 -12.43
CA GLY A 195 -3.54 3.71 -11.03
C GLY A 195 -2.31 3.86 -10.12
N ASN A 196 -2.52 4.53 -8.99
CA ASN A 196 -1.52 4.75 -7.95
C ASN A 196 -2.03 4.30 -6.59
N ARG A 197 -1.10 3.93 -5.72
CA ARG A 197 -1.37 3.42 -4.38
C ARG A 197 -0.41 4.07 -3.38
N PHE A 198 -0.97 4.66 -2.33
CA PHE A 198 -0.23 5.27 -1.23
C PHE A 198 -0.67 4.66 0.09
N VAL A 199 0.27 4.39 1.01
CA VAL A 199 -0.05 3.80 2.32
C VAL A 199 0.24 4.84 3.40
N TRP A 200 -0.80 5.29 4.09
CA TRP A 200 -0.65 6.09 5.30
C TRP A 200 -0.58 5.18 6.53
N ASN A 201 0.56 5.18 7.21
CA ASN A 201 0.80 4.41 8.44
C ASN A 201 0.04 4.92 9.68
N LEU A 202 -1.00 5.74 9.51
CA LEU A 202 -1.84 6.32 10.57
C LEU A 202 -1.11 7.25 11.56
N ARG A 203 0.13 7.65 11.28
CA ARG A 203 0.89 8.54 12.18
C ARG A 203 0.70 10.01 11.84
N LEU A 204 0.68 10.85 12.87
CA LEU A 204 0.86 12.31 12.77
C LEU A 204 2.32 12.66 12.49
N GLU A 205 2.66 13.93 12.32
CA GLU A 205 4.05 14.38 12.13
C GLU A 205 4.98 13.85 13.21
N ASP A 206 6.22 13.58 12.80
CA ASP A 206 7.26 13.11 13.70
C ASP A 206 7.66 14.24 14.67
N ALA A 207 8.09 13.87 15.86
CA ALA A 207 8.60 14.80 16.84
C ALA A 207 9.86 15.52 16.31
N THR A 208 10.04 16.77 16.75
CA THR A 208 11.26 17.50 16.46
C THR A 208 12.41 16.94 17.30
N GLU A 209 13.53 16.65 16.66
CA GLU A 209 14.75 16.25 17.35
C GLU A 209 15.23 17.38 18.28
N VAL A 210 15.55 17.03 19.53
CA VAL A 210 16.19 17.96 20.47
C VAL A 210 17.70 17.80 20.31
N PRO A 211 18.43 18.86 19.92
CA PRO A 211 19.90 18.79 19.82
C PRO A 211 20.52 18.33 21.14
N ASP A 212 21.52 17.46 21.06
CA ASP A 212 22.31 16.92 22.19
C ASP A 212 21.59 15.96 23.16
N ASP A 213 20.39 15.46 22.83
CA ASP A 213 19.75 14.40 23.62
C ASP A 213 20.51 13.07 23.48
N THR A 214 21.34 12.78 24.49
CA THR A 214 22.05 11.51 24.64
C THR A 214 21.28 10.48 25.45
N GLY A 215 20.15 10.86 26.07
CA GLY A 215 19.57 10.22 27.24
C GLY A 215 18.57 9.09 27.00
N SER A 216 18.09 8.89 25.79
CA SER A 216 17.15 7.78 25.50
C SER A 216 17.90 6.51 25.07
N MET A 217 17.57 5.38 25.72
CA MET A 217 17.92 4.04 25.24
C MET A 217 17.57 3.96 23.75
N GLY A 218 18.40 3.34 22.91
CA GLY A 218 18.23 3.40 21.44
C GLY A 218 16.85 3.00 20.92
N PHE A 219 16.07 2.19 21.66
CA PHE A 219 14.67 1.86 21.33
C PHE A 219 13.65 2.95 21.65
N ALA A 220 14.01 3.92 22.51
CA ALA A 220 13.21 5.08 22.90
C ALA A 220 13.57 6.37 22.11
N ARG A 221 14.51 6.29 21.16
CA ARG A 221 14.92 7.40 20.29
C ARG A 221 14.02 7.66 19.09
N GLY A 222 12.99 6.83 18.87
CA GLY A 222 12.11 7.01 17.72
C GLY A 222 11.34 8.33 17.82
N LEU A 223 11.53 9.23 16.86
CA LEU A 223 10.73 10.46 16.74
C LEU A 223 9.40 10.22 16.04
N ASN A 224 9.04 8.96 15.76
CA ASN A 224 7.82 8.61 15.04
C ASN A 224 6.58 9.25 15.69
N GLY A 225 5.82 9.99 14.88
CA GLY A 225 4.61 10.65 15.35
C GLY A 225 3.59 9.70 15.95
N PRO A 226 2.71 10.17 16.85
CA PRO A 226 1.67 9.35 17.46
C PRO A 226 0.70 8.80 16.40
N ILE A 227 0.14 7.63 16.67
CA ILE A 227 -0.89 7.03 15.81
C ILE A 227 -2.24 7.67 16.13
N VAL A 228 -2.99 8.06 15.10
CA VAL A 228 -4.33 8.64 15.25
C VAL A 228 -5.33 7.62 15.86
N PRO A 229 -6.35 8.06 16.61
CA PRO A 229 -7.37 7.17 17.16
C PRO A 229 -8.25 6.55 16.05
N PRO A 230 -8.91 5.41 16.29
CA PRO A 230 -9.94 4.91 15.38
C PRO A 230 -11.04 5.97 15.18
N GLY A 231 -11.44 6.21 13.92
CA GLY A 231 -12.41 7.24 13.60
C GLY A 231 -12.55 7.46 12.10
N ASN A 232 -13.31 8.49 11.74
CA ASN A 232 -13.48 8.91 10.35
C ASN A 232 -12.43 9.98 10.01
N TYR A 233 -11.83 9.81 8.84
CA TYR A 233 -10.84 10.72 8.28
C TYR A 233 -11.18 11.00 6.82
N THR A 234 -10.79 12.17 6.34
CA THR A 234 -10.95 12.55 4.93
C THR A 234 -9.60 12.62 4.27
N VAL A 235 -9.51 12.16 3.02
CA VAL A 235 -8.33 12.29 2.19
C VAL A 235 -8.67 13.18 1.00
N GLU A 236 -7.75 14.09 0.68
CA GLU A 236 -7.80 14.97 -0.48
C GLU A 236 -6.51 14.80 -1.29
N LEU A 237 -6.61 14.98 -2.61
CA LEU A 237 -5.52 14.84 -3.58
C LEU A 237 -5.52 16.01 -4.54
#